data_AF-A0A0D0GJG5-F1
#
_entry.id   AF-A0A0D0GJG5-F1
#
_cell.length_a   1.000
_cell.length_b   1.000
_cell.length_c   1.000
_cell.angle_alpha   90.00
_cell.angle_beta   90.00
_cell.angle_gamma   90.00
#
_symmetry.space_group_name_H-M   'P 1'
#
loop_
_entity.id
_entity.type
_entity.pdbx_description
1 polymer ?
#
loop_
_entity_poly.entity_id
_entity_poly.type
_entity_poly.pdbx_seq_one_letter_code
_entity_poly.pdbx_strand_id
1 'polypeptide(L)'
;MDDPTVVVIGAKPAVTLVKTGVISTNGNSITYTFVIQNTGNVTYNKVLLNDAKLGISNLAVSIGTGLAPGASVTVTQVYTLTQADKNAGNVTNTATVTATATGGATATDISGTAANNDTPTVTPITPAGGLTLVKTAVFKDNKITYTFTVKNTGNVTLNPVTFSDAKLGISNRTINVGTGLAPGATATAT
;
A
#
# COMPACT_ATOMS: atom_id res chain seq x y z
N MET A 1 35.28 35.05 -44.74
CA MET A 1 34.54 35.11 -43.47
C MET A 1 33.97 33.74 -43.25
N ASP A 2 34.49 33.01 -42.27
CA ASP A 2 33.79 31.84 -41.75
C ASP A 2 32.79 32.35 -40.72
N ASP A 3 31.50 32.20 -41.01
CA ASP A 3 30.43 32.49 -40.07
C ASP A 3 29.98 31.17 -39.42
N PRO A 4 30.15 30.97 -38.11
CA PRO A 4 29.75 29.74 -37.45
C PRO A 4 28.23 29.57 -37.55
N THR A 5 27.81 28.37 -37.92
CA THR A 5 26.39 28.00 -37.79
C THR A 5 26.05 27.88 -36.31
N VAL A 6 25.24 28.82 -35.81
CA VAL A 6 24.69 28.76 -34.45
C VAL A 6 23.43 27.89 -34.47
N VAL A 7 23.51 26.71 -33.85
CA VAL A 7 22.33 25.87 -33.61
C VAL A 7 21.80 26.20 -32.21
N VAL A 8 20.57 26.73 -32.16
CA VAL A 8 19.88 26.99 -30.88
C VAL A 8 19.28 25.67 -30.38
N ILE A 9 19.81 25.12 -29.29
CA ILE A 9 19.16 24.00 -28.58
C ILE A 9 18.09 24.58 -27.67
N GLY A 10 16.82 24.37 -28.03
CA GLY A 10 15.67 24.75 -27.21
C GLY A 10 15.60 23.97 -25.89
N ALA A 11 14.96 24.57 -24.88
CA ALA A 11 14.65 23.87 -23.64
C ALA A 11 13.69 22.71 -23.92
N LYS A 12 14.05 21.51 -23.47
CA LYS A 12 13.27 20.27 -23.54
C LYS A 12 13.13 19.71 -22.13
N PRO A 13 12.21 20.26 -21.31
CA PRO A 13 11.92 19.73 -19.99
C PRO A 13 11.30 18.33 -20.11
N ALA A 14 11.80 17.38 -19.33
CA ALA A 14 11.23 16.04 -19.19
C ALA A 14 11.67 15.43 -17.86
N VAL A 15 10.75 14.70 -17.22
CA VAL A 15 10.98 14.00 -15.97
C VAL A 15 10.32 12.63 -16.06
N THR A 16 10.86 11.64 -15.36
CA THR A 16 10.23 10.33 -15.19
C THR A 16 10.09 9.99 -13.71
N LEU A 17 9.05 9.26 -13.35
CA LEU A 17 8.71 8.82 -12.00
C LEU A 17 8.48 7.31 -12.00
N VAL A 18 9.42 6.56 -11.43
CA VAL A 18 9.24 5.12 -11.19
C VAL A 18 8.84 4.89 -9.75
N LYS A 19 7.83 4.04 -9.55
CA LYS A 19 7.31 3.72 -8.22
C LYS A 19 7.29 2.21 -8.00
N THR A 20 7.86 1.79 -6.89
CA THR A 20 7.83 0.40 -6.43
C THR A 20 7.27 0.32 -5.01
N GLY A 21 6.64 -0.80 -4.67
CA GLY A 21 6.05 -1.05 -3.36
C GLY A 21 6.52 -2.39 -2.81
N VAL A 22 6.98 -2.41 -1.56
CA VAL A 22 7.42 -3.63 -0.88
C VAL A 22 6.67 -3.77 0.44
N ILE A 23 5.99 -4.90 0.62
CA ILE A 23 5.30 -5.21 1.88
C ILE A 23 6.32 -5.48 3.00
N SER A 24 6.05 -4.98 4.19
CA SER A 24 6.89 -5.24 5.36
C SER A 24 6.77 -6.70 5.82
N THR A 25 7.78 -7.17 6.53
CA THR A 25 7.86 -8.57 7.02
C THR A 25 6.70 -8.96 7.94
N ASN A 26 6.11 -8.00 8.66
CA ASN A 26 4.96 -8.22 9.52
C ASN A 26 3.61 -8.09 8.79
N GLY A 27 3.62 -7.78 7.48
CA GLY A 27 2.42 -7.65 6.66
C GLY A 27 1.50 -6.50 7.04
N ASN A 28 2.00 -5.47 7.73
CA ASN A 28 1.18 -4.34 8.21
C ASN A 28 1.45 -3.03 7.47
N SER A 29 2.45 -2.98 6.60
CA SER A 29 2.76 -1.76 5.85
C SER A 29 3.38 -2.06 4.49
N ILE A 30 3.36 -1.08 3.60
CA ILE A 30 4.07 -1.08 2.32
C ILE A 30 5.06 0.09 2.33
N THR A 31 6.32 -0.17 2.06
CA THR A 31 7.31 0.88 1.77
C THR A 31 7.28 1.16 0.27
N TYR A 32 6.87 2.37 -0.09
CA TYR A 32 6.94 2.87 -1.45
C TYR A 32 8.27 3.58 -1.69
N THR A 33 8.90 3.27 -2.81
CA THR A 33 10.11 3.96 -3.29
C THR A 33 9.78 4.69 -4.59
N PHE A 34 10.09 5.98 -4.64
CA PHE A 34 9.89 6.86 -5.78
C PHE A 34 11.24 7.26 -6.34
N VAL A 35 11.54 6.88 -7.57
CA VAL A 35 12.74 7.30 -8.29
C VAL A 35 12.33 8.35 -9.31
N ILE A 36 12.78 9.58 -9.10
CA ILE A 36 12.51 10.73 -9.98
C ILE A 36 13.78 11.02 -10.77
N GLN A 37 13.71 10.99 -12.09
CA GLN A 37 14.85 11.26 -12.97
C GLN A 37 14.55 12.42 -13.91
N ASN A 38 15.51 13.32 -14.07
CA ASN A 38 15.47 14.35 -15.11
C ASN A 38 15.98 13.75 -16.42
N THR A 39 15.09 13.56 -17.39
CA THR A 39 15.40 13.04 -18.73
C THR A 39 15.41 14.16 -19.79
N GLY A 40 15.22 15.40 -19.35
CA GLY A 40 15.31 16.60 -20.18
C GLY A 40 16.73 17.17 -20.25
N ASN A 41 16.85 18.37 -20.83
CA ASN A 41 18.11 19.11 -20.96
C ASN A 41 18.19 20.37 -20.07
N VAL A 42 17.25 20.53 -19.13
CA VAL A 42 17.21 21.67 -18.19
C VAL A 42 17.39 21.19 -16.76
N THR A 43 18.13 21.93 -15.93
CA THR A 43 18.27 21.62 -14.50
C THR A 43 17.05 22.10 -13.72
N TYR A 44 16.44 21.23 -12.92
CA TYR A 44 15.32 21.59 -12.04
C TYR A 44 15.81 22.06 -10.66
N ASN A 45 15.16 23.08 -10.09
CA ASN A 45 15.45 23.61 -8.75
C ASN A 45 14.28 23.41 -7.77
N LYS A 46 13.15 22.88 -8.25
CA LYS A 46 12.02 22.49 -7.43
C LYS A 46 11.41 21.21 -7.97
N VAL A 47 11.17 20.24 -7.09
CA VAL A 47 10.47 18.98 -7.40
C VAL A 47 9.42 18.76 -6.32
N LEU A 48 8.18 18.56 -6.75
CA LEU A 48 7.02 18.30 -5.89
C LEU A 48 6.45 16.92 -6.21
N LEU A 49 6.22 16.11 -5.18
CA LEU A 49 5.59 14.79 -5.26
C LEU A 49 4.17 14.85 -4.68
N ASN A 50 3.22 14.23 -5.36
CA ASN A 50 1.84 14.06 -4.90
C ASN A 50 1.47 12.58 -4.96
N ASP A 51 0.78 12.09 -3.93
CA ASP A 51 0.28 10.72 -3.86
C ASP A 51 -0.99 10.69 -2.99
N ALA A 52 -2.15 10.45 -3.61
CA ALA A 52 -3.43 10.49 -2.93
C ALA A 52 -3.59 9.32 -1.93
N LYS A 53 -3.08 8.12 -2.23
CA LYS A 53 -3.19 6.95 -1.35
C LYS A 53 -2.35 7.12 -0.09
N LEU A 54 -1.26 7.87 -0.18
CA LEU A 54 -0.42 8.27 0.95
C LEU A 54 -0.87 9.57 1.63
N GLY A 55 -1.89 10.27 1.10
CA GLY A 55 -2.31 11.58 1.61
C GLY A 55 -1.27 12.68 1.39
N ILE A 56 -0.37 12.54 0.42
CA ILE A 56 0.70 13.47 0.12
C ILE A 56 0.24 14.49 -0.91
N SER A 57 0.37 15.77 -0.56
CA SER A 57 0.16 16.89 -1.49
C SER A 57 1.35 17.83 -1.46
N ASN A 58 1.95 18.06 -2.63
CA ASN A 58 3.06 18.98 -2.86
C ASN A 58 4.25 18.76 -1.92
N LEU A 59 4.62 17.50 -1.67
CA LEU A 59 5.81 17.18 -0.90
C LEU A 59 7.04 17.66 -1.65
N ALA A 60 7.77 18.59 -1.05
CA ALA A 60 9.03 19.08 -1.60
C ALA A 60 10.11 17.99 -1.50
N VAL A 61 10.66 17.60 -2.64
CA VAL A 61 11.75 16.62 -2.71
C VAL A 61 13.08 17.33 -2.58
N SER A 62 13.92 16.86 -1.65
CA SER A 62 15.28 17.39 -1.46
C SER A 62 16.18 17.00 -2.63
N ILE A 63 16.62 17.98 -3.42
CA ILE A 63 17.45 17.81 -4.61
C ILE A 63 18.78 18.57 -4.51
N GLY A 64 19.19 18.96 -3.30
CA GLY A 64 20.40 19.75 -3.07
C GLY A 64 20.36 21.07 -3.85
N THR A 65 21.39 21.31 -4.67
CA THR A 65 21.50 22.52 -5.51
C THR A 65 20.71 22.45 -6.82
N GLY A 66 20.12 21.29 -7.16
CA GLY A 66 19.32 21.08 -8.35
C GLY A 66 19.38 19.65 -8.88
N LEU A 67 18.37 19.26 -9.64
CA LEU A 67 18.31 17.99 -10.35
C LEU A 67 18.76 18.20 -11.81
N ALA A 68 20.05 17.98 -12.05
CA ALA A 68 20.67 18.15 -13.37
C ALA A 68 20.15 17.13 -14.39
N PRO A 69 20.28 17.38 -15.71
CA PRO A 69 20.02 16.40 -16.76
C PRO A 69 20.69 15.05 -16.48
N GLY A 70 19.93 13.96 -16.59
CA GLY A 70 20.37 12.60 -16.31
C GLY A 70 20.40 12.21 -14.82
N ALA A 71 20.40 13.17 -13.89
CA ALA A 71 20.42 12.90 -12.46
C ALA A 71 19.09 12.36 -11.94
N SER A 72 19.14 11.62 -10.84
CA SER A 72 17.98 11.06 -10.16
C SER A 72 17.99 11.35 -8.67
N VAL A 73 16.81 11.40 -8.07
CA VAL A 73 16.59 11.47 -6.62
C VAL A 73 15.61 10.38 -6.21
N THR A 74 15.83 9.80 -5.03
CA THR A 74 14.95 8.77 -4.48
C THR A 74 14.27 9.26 -3.21
N VAL A 75 12.96 8.99 -3.10
CA VAL A 75 12.14 9.30 -1.92
C VAL A 75 11.46 8.02 -1.47
N THR A 76 11.34 7.79 -0.16
CA THR A 76 10.66 6.62 0.41
C THR A 76 9.55 7.04 1.34
N GLN A 77 8.37 6.43 1.22
CA GLN A 77 7.23 6.69 2.10
C GLN A 77 6.59 5.38 2.55
N VAL A 78 6.06 5.36 3.77
CA VAL A 78 5.42 4.17 4.34
C VAL A 78 3.91 4.32 4.33
N TYR A 79 3.22 3.34 3.78
CA TYR A 79 1.76 3.19 3.86
C TYR A 79 1.40 2.13 4.89
N THR A 80 0.64 2.51 5.92
CA THR A 80 0.08 1.53 6.87
C THR A 80 -1.15 0.86 6.24
N LEU A 81 -1.14 -0.46 6.18
CA LEU A 81 -2.25 -1.24 5.63
C LEU A 81 -3.47 -1.16 6.55
N THR A 82 -4.64 -0.95 5.93
CA THR A 82 -5.93 -1.07 6.60
C THR A 82 -6.43 -2.51 6.57
N GLN A 83 -7.42 -2.83 7.39
CA GLN A 83 -8.08 -4.13 7.31
C GLN A 83 -8.80 -4.32 5.96
N ALA A 84 -9.30 -3.23 5.36
CA ALA A 84 -9.91 -3.28 4.05
C ALA A 84 -8.90 -3.67 2.96
N ASP A 85 -7.67 -3.13 3.01
CA ASP A 85 -6.61 -3.52 2.07
C ASP A 85 -6.26 -5.01 2.22
N LYS A 86 -6.13 -5.51 3.46
CA LYS A 86 -5.86 -6.94 3.72
C LYS A 86 -6.97 -7.84 3.21
N ASN A 87 -8.24 -7.43 3.40
CA ASN A 87 -9.40 -8.17 2.90
C ASN A 87 -9.48 -8.12 1.36
N ALA A 88 -9.05 -7.02 0.73
CA ALA A 88 -8.98 -6.88 -0.73
C ALA A 88 -7.81 -7.67 -1.35
N GLY A 89 -6.77 -7.99 -0.57
CA GLY A 89 -5.63 -8.81 -1.00
C GLY A 89 -4.62 -8.08 -1.88
N ASN A 90 -4.74 -6.76 -2.05
CA ASN A 90 -3.74 -5.93 -2.74
C ASN A 90 -3.95 -4.44 -2.44
N VAL A 91 -2.93 -3.64 -2.75
CA VAL A 91 -3.03 -2.17 -2.81
C VAL A 91 -2.52 -1.69 -4.17
N THR A 92 -3.36 -0.94 -4.88
CA THR A 92 -2.99 -0.19 -6.09
C THR A 92 -2.66 1.24 -5.71
N ASN A 93 -1.54 1.77 -6.22
CA ASN A 93 -1.09 3.12 -5.90
C ASN A 93 -0.44 3.83 -7.12
N THR A 94 -0.78 5.10 -7.32
CA THR A 94 -0.26 6.00 -8.34
C THR A 94 0.15 7.33 -7.71
N ALA A 95 1.23 7.93 -8.20
CA ALA A 95 1.72 9.24 -7.78
C ALA A 95 1.96 10.14 -8.99
N THR A 96 2.11 11.43 -8.76
CA THR A 96 2.52 12.39 -9.78
C THR A 96 3.69 13.22 -9.27
N VAL A 97 4.57 13.62 -10.18
CA VAL A 97 5.66 14.55 -9.89
C VAL A 97 5.51 15.79 -10.76
N THR A 98 5.84 16.94 -10.20
CA THR A 98 6.04 18.20 -10.94
C THR A 98 7.44 18.72 -10.67
N ALA A 99 8.21 18.94 -11.72
CA ALA A 99 9.54 19.54 -11.66
C ALA A 99 9.51 20.92 -12.32
N THR A 100 10.16 21.91 -11.70
CA THR A 100 10.25 23.30 -12.18
C THR A 100 11.70 23.75 -12.18
N ALA A 101 12.11 24.40 -13.27
CA ALA A 101 13.43 25.00 -13.44
C ALA A 101 13.37 26.51 -13.14
N THR A 102 14.52 27.13 -12.87
CA THR A 102 14.62 28.57 -12.53
C THR A 102 14.06 29.47 -13.64
N GLY A 103 14.16 29.07 -14.90
CA GLY A 103 13.58 29.78 -16.05
C GLY A 103 12.07 29.56 -16.26
N GLY A 104 11.38 28.91 -15.32
CA GLY A 104 9.93 28.65 -15.37
C GLY A 104 9.51 27.41 -16.17
N ALA A 105 10.44 26.76 -16.88
CA ALA A 105 10.16 25.50 -17.57
C ALA A 105 9.72 24.42 -16.57
N THR A 106 8.65 23.70 -16.90
CA THR A 106 8.09 22.64 -16.06
C THR A 106 8.03 21.32 -16.81
N ALA A 107 8.10 20.22 -16.06
CA ALA A 107 7.74 18.89 -16.53
C ALA A 107 6.90 18.18 -15.46
N THR A 108 6.04 17.29 -15.91
CA THR A 108 5.22 16.45 -15.05
C THR A 108 5.31 15.01 -15.50
N ASP A 109 5.14 14.08 -14.58
CA ASP A 109 5.00 12.66 -14.91
C ASP A 109 4.05 11.94 -13.94
N ILE A 110 3.41 10.88 -14.42
CA ILE A 110 2.61 9.96 -13.63
C ILE A 110 3.48 8.74 -13.33
N SER A 111 3.40 8.21 -12.11
CA SER A 111 4.27 7.10 -11.75
C SER A 111 3.96 5.83 -12.54
N GLY A 112 5.00 5.19 -13.04
CA GLY A 112 4.96 3.85 -13.63
C GLY A 112 5.68 2.78 -12.80
N THR A 113 5.55 1.53 -13.25
CA THR A 113 6.42 0.42 -12.82
C THR A 113 7.78 0.46 -13.51
N ALA A 114 7.90 1.23 -14.60
CA ALA A 114 9.14 1.55 -15.30
C ALA A 114 9.06 2.98 -15.84
N ALA A 115 10.20 3.54 -16.26
CA ALA A 115 10.32 4.96 -16.62
C ALA A 115 9.57 5.38 -17.90
N ASN A 116 8.98 4.43 -18.63
CA ASN A 116 8.32 4.65 -19.92
C ASN A 116 6.84 4.25 -19.92
N ASN A 117 6.23 4.11 -18.75
CA ASN A 117 4.83 3.77 -18.62
C ASN A 117 4.21 4.49 -17.42
N ASP A 118 2.87 4.52 -17.39
CA ASP A 118 2.09 5.06 -16.27
C ASP A 118 1.31 3.94 -15.56
N THR A 119 1.86 2.71 -15.56
CA THR A 119 1.17 1.55 -14.98
C THR A 119 1.13 1.71 -13.46
N PRO A 120 -0.06 1.68 -12.83
CA PRO A 120 -0.17 1.77 -11.38
C PRO A 120 0.64 0.67 -10.68
N THR A 121 1.29 1.02 -9.58
CA THR A 121 1.98 0.04 -8.75
C THR A 121 0.95 -0.80 -7.99
N VAL A 122 0.90 -2.10 -8.26
CA VAL A 122 0.04 -3.05 -7.52
C VAL A 122 0.91 -3.88 -6.59
N THR A 123 0.68 -3.76 -5.28
CA THR A 123 1.37 -4.56 -4.26
C THR A 123 0.41 -5.64 -3.75
N PRO A 124 0.66 -6.93 -4.05
CA PRO A 124 -0.18 -8.01 -3.56
C PRO A 124 -0.01 -8.20 -2.04
N ILE A 125 -1.12 -8.54 -1.37
CA ILE A 125 -1.16 -8.90 0.05
C ILE A 125 -1.71 -10.31 0.12
N THR A 126 -0.91 -11.27 0.60
CA THR A 126 -1.36 -12.66 0.71
C THR A 126 -2.41 -12.79 1.82
N PRO A 127 -3.67 -13.15 1.49
CA PRO A 127 -4.67 -13.44 2.49
C PRO A 127 -4.31 -14.73 3.23
N ALA A 128 -4.37 -14.68 4.55
CA ALA A 128 -4.12 -15.81 5.43
C ALA A 128 -5.30 -15.93 6.40
N GLY A 129 -6.15 -16.93 6.17
CA GLY A 129 -7.19 -17.31 7.12
C GLY A 129 -6.59 -18.12 8.28
N GLY A 130 -7.13 -17.96 9.47
CA GLY A 130 -6.68 -18.71 10.64
C GLY A 130 -7.71 -18.67 11.76
N LEU A 131 -7.98 -19.82 12.37
CA LEU A 131 -8.87 -19.93 13.53
C LEU A 131 -8.25 -20.84 14.58
N THR A 132 -8.42 -20.48 15.83
CA THR A 132 -8.35 -21.42 16.95
C THR A 132 -9.72 -21.53 17.60
N LEU A 133 -10.03 -22.72 18.11
CA LEU A 133 -11.27 -23.01 18.82
C LEU A 133 -10.92 -23.62 20.18
N VAL A 134 -11.47 -23.05 21.24
CA VAL A 134 -11.38 -23.58 22.60
C VAL A 134 -12.78 -23.95 23.06
N LYS A 135 -12.95 -25.19 23.53
CA LYS A 135 -14.20 -25.67 24.14
C LYS A 135 -13.98 -25.86 25.63
N THR A 136 -14.76 -25.18 26.46
CA THR A 136 -14.77 -25.36 27.92
C THR A 136 -16.13 -25.89 28.38
N ALA A 137 -16.16 -26.43 29.60
CA ALA A 137 -17.37 -26.98 30.21
C ALA A 137 -17.41 -26.63 31.69
N VAL A 138 -18.59 -26.27 32.20
CA VAL A 138 -18.84 -26.02 33.63
C VAL A 138 -20.02 -26.86 34.07
N PHE A 139 -19.86 -27.65 35.13
CA PHE A 139 -20.94 -28.40 35.76
C PHE A 139 -21.49 -27.61 36.95
N LYS A 140 -22.78 -27.24 36.90
CA LYS A 140 -23.49 -26.53 37.97
C LYS A 140 -24.98 -26.86 37.91
N ASP A 141 -25.64 -26.97 39.05
CA ASP A 141 -27.09 -27.21 39.17
C ASP A 141 -27.56 -28.41 38.32
N ASN A 142 -26.80 -29.53 38.37
CA ASN A 142 -27.01 -30.74 37.58
C ASN A 142 -27.01 -30.54 36.04
N LYS A 143 -26.41 -29.46 35.55
CA LYS A 143 -26.26 -29.16 34.13
C LYS A 143 -24.80 -28.93 33.76
N ILE A 144 -24.37 -29.43 32.60
CA ILE A 144 -23.10 -29.05 31.98
C ILE A 144 -23.39 -27.93 30.97
N THR A 145 -22.78 -26.77 31.17
CA THR A 145 -22.78 -25.66 30.20
C THR A 145 -21.46 -25.68 29.45
N TYR A 146 -21.52 -25.72 28.12
CA TYR A 146 -20.34 -25.67 27.26
C TYR A 146 -20.15 -24.27 26.70
N THR A 147 -18.91 -23.81 26.57
CA THR A 147 -18.60 -22.55 25.89
C THR A 147 -17.56 -22.80 24.82
N PHE A 148 -17.85 -22.33 23.61
CA PHE A 148 -17.00 -22.41 22.44
C PHE A 148 -16.44 -21.02 22.16
N THR A 149 -15.14 -20.83 22.34
CA THR A 149 -14.44 -19.57 22.07
C THR A 149 -13.59 -19.75 20.81
N VAL A 150 -13.92 -19.01 19.76
CA VAL A 150 -13.10 -18.93 18.55
C VAL A 150 -12.23 -17.68 18.58
N LYS A 151 -11.00 -17.76 18.07
CA LYS A 151 -10.13 -16.61 17.82
C LYS A 151 -9.67 -16.63 16.38
N ASN A 152 -9.79 -15.50 15.68
CA ASN A 152 -9.16 -15.33 14.37
C ASN A 152 -7.66 -15.09 14.54
N THR A 153 -6.85 -16.01 14.03
CA THR A 153 -5.37 -15.93 14.03
C THR A 153 -4.80 -15.54 12.66
N GLY A 154 -5.66 -15.38 11.66
CA GLY A 154 -5.31 -14.93 10.32
C GLY A 154 -5.18 -13.39 10.21
N ASN A 155 -5.00 -12.91 8.99
CA ASN A 155 -4.90 -11.48 8.64
C ASN A 155 -6.13 -10.92 7.90
N VAL A 156 -7.12 -11.77 7.62
CA VAL A 156 -8.40 -11.39 7.00
C VAL A 156 -9.57 -11.52 7.97
N THR A 157 -10.60 -10.71 7.78
CA THR A 157 -11.87 -10.84 8.51
C THR A 157 -12.59 -12.12 8.07
N LEU A 158 -13.10 -12.91 9.02
CA LEU A 158 -13.80 -14.16 8.74
C LEU A 158 -15.32 -14.02 8.94
N ASN A 159 -16.10 -14.38 7.93
CA ASN A 159 -17.57 -14.40 7.99
C ASN A 159 -18.12 -15.33 6.89
N PRO A 160 -18.96 -16.34 7.20
CA PRO A 160 -19.41 -16.75 8.54
C PRO A 160 -18.34 -17.53 9.32
N VAL A 161 -18.55 -17.66 10.64
CA VAL A 161 -17.82 -18.62 11.49
C VAL A 161 -18.80 -19.64 12.02
N THR A 162 -18.58 -20.92 11.73
CA THR A 162 -19.45 -22.03 12.13
C THR A 162 -18.67 -23.08 12.91
N PHE A 163 -19.37 -23.86 13.73
CA PHE A 163 -18.79 -25.00 14.44
C PHE A 163 -19.77 -26.17 14.51
N SER A 164 -19.21 -27.37 14.69
CA SER A 164 -19.95 -28.61 14.85
C SER A 164 -19.43 -29.36 16.08
N ASP A 165 -20.33 -30.03 16.79
CA ASP A 165 -20.02 -30.86 17.94
C ASP A 165 -20.92 -32.10 17.95
N ALA A 166 -20.34 -33.26 17.60
CA ALA A 166 -21.10 -34.49 17.49
C ALA A 166 -21.69 -34.95 18.84
N LYS A 167 -20.99 -34.71 19.96
CA LYS A 167 -21.43 -35.16 21.29
C LYS A 167 -22.60 -34.33 21.82
N LEU A 168 -22.69 -33.07 21.41
CA LEU A 168 -23.82 -32.20 21.72
C LEU A 168 -24.91 -32.20 20.63
N GLY A 169 -24.72 -32.96 19.55
CA GLY A 169 -25.65 -32.96 18.40
C GLY A 169 -25.70 -31.63 17.65
N ILE A 170 -24.66 -30.80 17.74
CA ILE A 170 -24.59 -29.49 17.08
C ILE A 170 -23.95 -29.67 15.70
N SER A 171 -24.58 -29.17 14.64
CA SER A 171 -24.04 -29.20 13.27
C SER A 171 -24.08 -27.82 12.64
N ASN A 172 -22.93 -27.36 12.13
CA ASN A 172 -22.73 -26.08 11.42
C ASN A 172 -23.41 -24.88 12.11
N ARG A 173 -23.40 -24.84 13.44
CA ARG A 173 -23.98 -23.73 14.19
C ARG A 173 -23.11 -22.50 14.00
N THR A 174 -23.73 -21.42 13.54
CA THR A 174 -23.06 -20.11 13.39
C THR A 174 -22.75 -19.50 14.75
N ILE A 175 -21.54 -19.00 14.91
CA ILE A 175 -21.17 -18.10 16.00
C ILE A 175 -21.49 -16.68 15.55
N ASN A 176 -22.22 -15.92 16.36
CA ASN A 176 -22.53 -14.53 16.04
C ASN A 176 -21.25 -13.68 16.09
N VAL A 177 -20.81 -13.21 14.92
CA VAL A 177 -19.62 -12.36 14.75
C VAL A 177 -19.98 -10.98 14.16
N GLY A 178 -21.26 -10.62 14.16
CA GLY A 178 -21.75 -9.39 13.54
C GLY A 178 -21.37 -9.30 12.05
N THR A 179 -20.62 -8.26 11.68
CA THR A 179 -20.13 -8.04 10.32
C THR A 179 -18.92 -8.91 9.96
N GLY A 180 -18.29 -9.58 10.94
CA GLY A 180 -17.22 -10.54 10.74
C GLY A 180 -16.23 -10.57 11.90
N LEU A 181 -15.54 -11.70 12.06
CA LEU A 181 -14.51 -11.88 13.08
C LEU A 181 -13.18 -11.30 12.57
N ALA A 182 -12.83 -10.09 12.99
CA ALA A 182 -11.58 -9.44 12.61
C ALA A 182 -10.34 -10.20 13.11
N PRO A 183 -9.17 -10.06 12.47
CA PRO A 183 -7.89 -10.58 12.97
C PRO A 183 -7.65 -10.28 14.45
N GLY A 184 -7.25 -11.29 15.21
CA GLY A 184 -7.00 -11.19 16.65
C GLY A 184 -8.27 -11.20 17.52
N ALA A 185 -9.45 -10.94 16.97
CA ALA A 185 -10.70 -10.92 17.72
C ALA A 185 -11.17 -12.33 18.10
N THR A 186 -11.97 -12.38 19.17
CA THR A 186 -12.60 -13.60 19.66
C THR A 186 -14.13 -13.49 19.63
N ALA A 187 -14.81 -14.61 19.38
CA ALA A 187 -16.25 -14.72 19.55
C ALA A 187 -16.59 -15.99 20.32
N THR A 188 -17.69 -15.95 21.06
CA THR A 188 -18.13 -17.06 21.92
C THR A 188 -19.53 -17.54 21.58
N ALA A 189 -19.77 -18.83 21.78
CA ALA A 189 -21.10 -19.42 21.74
C ALA A 189 -21.26 -20.40 22.91
N THR A 190 -22.40 -20.34 23.61
CA THR A 190 -22.74 -21.20 24.75
C THR A 190 -23.82 -22.21 24.39
#